data_AF-A0A928T1E4-F1
#
_entry.id   AF-A0A928T1E4-F1
#
_cell.length_a   1.000
_cell.length_b   1.000
_cell.length_c   1.000
_cell.angle_alpha   90.00
_cell.angle_beta   90.00
_cell.angle_gamma   90.00
#
_symmetry.space_group_name_H-M   'P 1'
#
loop_
_entity.id
_entity.type
_entity.pdbx_description
1 polymer ?
#
loop_
_entity_poly.entity_id
_entity_poly.type
_entity_poly.pdbx_seq_one_letter_code
_entity_poly.pdbx_strand_id
1 'polypeptide(L)'
;MNPNDPSFKEAYRVEKPGIVGAKWWQEGLVEQAAVAIPRRSALAGMVGIVTVTGAIAVIGGALAICGAAASNDEVEYKTIDQASLKAQRDYGWNFGAVTEKLVFDGEQKTPFDRAALARLRSELMPVKGELRPFYWPTLFEAPTAMPTIPIEGESPTAPLSTVLSPIFTSAMDVAYKRGRALAALFEKATPDTAVLVDLPGPEAVAMAAGMAERFEPVATFDNWPHPRGVVPAHLTLAAAAYYQPLFAKAQQRRTLSALPLLVLDRKRLTQYTDETRQFDNRYVAKLPPPDGFKKLGVKRLLYVAPGGADAQELDDLNEDFVAYEKAGIDVKMVAATDFTAGNPSLPAAERQKLEQAGDWPPYYYGGDTGSSEGFWSDYGWESGTASPPKKLASNRRSSSHKSWSPSARATAFGSSTSAPSTNADGTGSMSKVARVAVGTVGVAVAAGTGVVLGTRYGTGRSTGPRTGGRSGSFGRSTGSGSG
;
A
#
# COMPACT_ATOMS: atom_id res chain seq x y z
N MET A 1 41.62 -44.88 -42.08
CA MET A 1 40.51 -45.51 -41.33
C MET A 1 41.12 -46.15 -40.08
N ASN A 2 40.76 -45.62 -38.90
CA ASN A 2 41.15 -46.16 -37.60
C ASN A 2 39.84 -46.52 -36.86
N PRO A 3 39.65 -47.72 -36.28
CA PRO A 3 38.32 -48.22 -35.90
C PRO A 3 37.96 -48.09 -34.41
N ASN A 4 38.64 -47.26 -33.62
CA ASN A 4 38.44 -47.19 -32.17
C ASN A 4 38.17 -45.76 -31.65
N ASP A 5 37.02 -45.18 -32.01
CA ASP A 5 36.48 -44.00 -31.33
C ASP A 5 35.17 -44.39 -30.62
N PRO A 6 35.06 -44.24 -29.28
CA PRO A 6 33.84 -44.59 -28.57
C PRO A 6 32.67 -43.68 -28.99
N SER A 7 31.57 -44.35 -29.36
CA SER A 7 30.28 -43.76 -29.68
C SER A 7 29.87 -42.67 -28.69
N PHE A 8 29.70 -41.43 -29.16
CA PHE A 8 28.93 -40.42 -28.46
C PHE A 8 27.51 -40.94 -28.24
N LYS A 9 27.15 -41.22 -26.98
CA LYS A 9 25.75 -41.37 -26.59
C LYS A 9 25.16 -39.97 -26.47
N GLU A 10 24.27 -39.65 -27.39
CA GLU A 10 23.39 -38.49 -27.33
C GLU A 10 22.57 -38.56 -26.03
N ALA A 11 22.92 -37.76 -25.04
CA ALA A 11 22.05 -37.51 -23.91
C ALA A 11 20.92 -36.61 -24.40
N TYR A 12 19.75 -37.22 -24.61
CA TYR A 12 18.48 -36.57 -24.93
C TYR A 12 18.30 -35.27 -24.14
N ARG A 13 18.50 -34.13 -24.80
CA ARG A 13 18.17 -32.82 -24.26
C ARG A 13 16.70 -32.55 -24.59
N VAL A 14 15.81 -32.87 -23.65
CA VAL A 14 14.39 -32.54 -23.77
C VAL A 14 14.23 -31.03 -23.55
N GLU A 15 14.39 -30.24 -24.61
CA GLU A 15 13.94 -28.85 -24.65
C GLU A 15 12.43 -28.84 -24.88
N LYS A 16 11.67 -28.99 -23.79
CA LYS A 16 10.24 -28.67 -23.78
C LYS A 16 10.05 -27.23 -23.29
N PRO A 17 9.33 -26.36 -24.02
CA PRO A 17 9.07 -24.96 -23.65
C PRO A 17 8.40 -24.76 -22.27
N GLY A 18 7.88 -25.82 -21.65
CA GLY A 18 7.25 -25.77 -20.32
C GLY A 18 8.21 -25.82 -19.13
N ILE A 19 9.50 -26.16 -19.30
CA ILE A 19 10.43 -26.36 -18.17
C ILE A 19 11.21 -25.08 -17.83
N VAL A 20 11.41 -24.18 -18.79
CA VAL A 20 11.89 -22.81 -18.51
C VAL A 20 10.89 -22.10 -17.59
N GLY A 21 9.60 -22.41 -17.78
CA GLY A 21 8.43 -22.12 -16.93
C GLY A 21 8.59 -22.36 -15.41
N ALA A 22 9.30 -23.43 -15.04
CA ALA A 22 9.37 -23.87 -13.65
C ALA A 22 10.60 -23.30 -12.92
N LYS A 23 11.66 -22.95 -13.66
CA LYS A 23 12.92 -22.47 -13.08
C LYS A 23 12.82 -21.02 -12.58
N TRP A 24 12.11 -20.13 -13.30
CA TRP A 24 11.83 -18.76 -12.84
C TRP A 24 10.93 -18.71 -11.60
N TRP A 25 10.00 -19.65 -11.47
CA TRP A 25 9.15 -19.77 -10.30
C TRP A 25 9.91 -20.35 -9.09
N GLN A 26 10.82 -21.30 -9.32
CA GLN A 26 11.59 -21.94 -8.26
C GLN A 26 12.71 -21.03 -7.71
N GLU A 27 13.37 -20.24 -8.57
CA GLU A 27 14.38 -19.26 -8.14
C GLU A 27 13.75 -18.10 -7.34
N GLY A 28 12.59 -17.59 -7.77
CA GLY A 28 11.82 -16.60 -7.00
C GLY A 28 11.29 -17.12 -5.65
N LEU A 29 10.98 -18.42 -5.54
CA LEU A 29 10.63 -19.06 -4.28
C LEU A 29 11.84 -19.27 -3.35
N VAL A 30 13.02 -19.53 -3.90
CA VAL A 30 14.25 -19.72 -3.11
C VAL A 30 14.76 -18.37 -2.57
N GLU A 31 14.68 -17.29 -3.35
CA GLU A 31 14.97 -15.93 -2.86
C GLU A 31 13.89 -15.42 -1.89
N GLN A 32 12.60 -15.69 -2.16
CA GLN A 32 11.54 -15.40 -1.18
C GLN A 32 11.62 -16.27 0.06
N ALA A 33 12.13 -17.51 0.02
CA ALA A 33 12.35 -18.32 1.22
C ALA A 33 13.59 -17.88 2.01
N ALA A 34 14.58 -17.28 1.34
CA ALA A 34 15.75 -16.68 1.97
C ALA A 34 15.45 -15.31 2.60
N VAL A 35 14.47 -14.56 2.07
CA VAL A 35 14.02 -13.26 2.59
C VAL A 35 12.76 -13.38 3.47
N ALA A 36 11.97 -14.44 3.33
CA ALA A 36 10.90 -14.79 4.25
C ALA A 36 11.52 -15.33 5.54
N ILE A 37 11.84 -14.41 6.44
CA ILE A 37 11.80 -14.72 7.87
C ILE A 37 10.41 -15.33 8.11
N PRO A 38 10.31 -16.60 8.56
CA PRO A 38 9.04 -17.16 8.98
C PRO A 38 8.44 -16.18 9.99
N ARG A 39 7.21 -15.69 9.77
CA ARG A 39 6.53 -14.69 10.62
C ARG A 39 6.41 -15.10 12.11
N ARG A 40 6.91 -16.29 12.50
CA ARG A 40 6.98 -16.81 13.87
C ARG A 40 8.41 -16.87 14.47
N SER A 41 9.45 -16.44 13.77
CA SER A 41 10.85 -16.54 14.25
C SER A 41 11.57 -15.19 14.43
N ALA A 42 10.86 -14.06 14.36
CA ALA A 42 11.47 -12.74 14.36
C ALA A 42 11.77 -12.13 15.75
N LEU A 43 11.74 -12.90 16.85
CA LEU A 43 12.08 -12.41 18.20
C LEU A 43 12.82 -13.46 19.04
N ALA A 44 13.99 -13.88 18.55
CA ALA A 44 15.02 -14.51 19.40
C ALA A 44 16.43 -13.91 19.21
N GLY A 45 16.58 -12.83 18.44
CA GLY A 45 17.90 -12.24 18.20
C GLY A 45 17.85 -10.82 17.68
N MET A 46 17.55 -9.86 18.55
CA MET A 46 17.92 -8.44 18.32
C MET A 46 18.21 -7.75 19.65
N VAL A 47 19.39 -8.04 20.22
CA VAL A 47 20.16 -7.06 21.01
C VAL A 47 21.64 -7.27 20.68
N GLY A 48 22.23 -6.29 19.97
CA GLY A 48 23.68 -6.05 19.97
C GLY A 48 24.45 -6.55 18.75
N ILE A 49 24.38 -5.82 17.63
CA ILE A 49 25.59 -5.60 16.80
C ILE A 49 25.68 -4.10 16.50
N VAL A 50 26.43 -3.42 17.36
CA VAL A 50 27.18 -2.22 17.02
C VAL A 50 28.45 -2.73 16.33
N THR A 51 28.63 -2.46 15.04
CA THR A 51 29.99 -2.36 14.47
C THR A 51 30.01 -1.35 13.32
N VAL A 52 30.76 -0.29 13.59
CA VAL A 52 31.45 0.56 12.62
C VAL A 52 32.47 -0.30 11.87
N THR A 53 32.45 -0.29 10.54
CA THR A 53 33.58 -0.24 9.57
C THR A 53 33.19 -0.89 8.24
N GLY A 54 33.60 -0.25 7.15
CA GLY A 54 33.20 -0.59 5.79
C GLY A 54 33.79 -1.91 5.28
N ALA A 55 32.95 -2.66 4.57
CA ALA A 55 33.33 -3.57 3.50
C ALA A 55 32.10 -3.82 2.62
N ILE A 56 32.27 -3.64 1.31
CA ILE A 56 31.27 -3.94 0.29
C ILE A 56 31.10 -5.47 0.24
N ALA A 57 29.93 -5.97 0.60
CA ALA A 57 29.56 -7.36 0.33
C ALA A 57 28.90 -7.45 -1.05
N VAL A 58 29.72 -7.68 -2.08
CA VAL A 58 29.27 -8.14 -3.40
C VAL A 58 28.72 -9.56 -3.23
N ILE A 59 27.41 -9.74 -3.34
CA ILE A 59 26.81 -11.07 -3.38
C ILE A 59 27.08 -11.67 -4.76
N GLY A 60 27.99 -12.63 -4.80
CA GLY A 60 28.33 -13.41 -5.99
C GLY A 60 27.27 -14.47 -6.29
N GLY A 61 26.68 -14.39 -7.48
CA GLY A 61 25.92 -15.47 -8.12
C GLY A 61 26.75 -16.11 -9.24
N ALA A 62 26.83 -17.43 -9.25
CA ALA A 62 27.73 -18.24 -10.05
C ALA A 62 27.66 -17.98 -11.57
N LEU A 63 28.82 -17.72 -12.17
CA LEU A 63 29.09 -17.67 -13.61
C LEU A 63 29.05 -19.07 -14.23
N ALA A 64 28.17 -19.29 -15.20
CA ALA A 64 28.33 -20.32 -16.21
C ALA A 64 28.55 -19.63 -17.57
N ILE A 65 29.80 -19.61 -18.02
CA ILE A 65 30.22 -19.01 -19.29
C ILE A 65 30.00 -20.06 -20.39
N CYS A 66 29.04 -19.83 -21.28
CA CYS A 66 28.98 -20.47 -22.60
C CYS A 66 29.04 -19.36 -23.65
N GLY A 67 30.24 -19.14 -24.18
CA GLY A 67 30.47 -18.19 -25.26
C GLY A 67 30.04 -18.76 -26.62
N ALA A 68 29.35 -17.94 -27.40
CA ALA A 68 29.36 -17.99 -28.86
C ALA A 68 29.27 -16.55 -29.37
N ALA A 69 30.36 -16.07 -29.94
CA ALA A 69 30.46 -14.74 -30.52
C ALA A 69 29.65 -14.67 -31.83
N ALA A 70 28.80 -13.65 -31.96
CA ALA A 70 28.35 -13.14 -33.24
C ALA A 70 28.10 -11.63 -33.11
N SER A 71 28.75 -10.88 -33.99
CA SER A 71 28.78 -9.42 -34.09
C SER A 71 27.41 -8.81 -34.42
N ASN A 72 26.96 -7.90 -33.57
CA ASN A 72 26.23 -6.66 -33.87
C ASN A 72 26.33 -5.78 -32.62
N ASP A 73 26.65 -4.50 -32.78
CA ASP A 73 26.73 -3.49 -31.70
C ASP A 73 25.33 -3.18 -31.11
N GLU A 74 24.63 -4.21 -30.63
CA GLU A 74 23.55 -4.04 -29.68
C GLU A 74 24.18 -4.12 -28.29
N VAL A 75 24.07 -3.04 -27.52
CA VAL A 75 24.40 -3.07 -26.09
C VAL A 75 23.53 -4.14 -25.45
N GLU A 76 24.12 -5.31 -25.21
CA GLU A 76 23.44 -6.40 -24.53
C GLU A 76 23.07 -5.91 -23.12
N TYR A 77 21.79 -5.95 -22.78
CA TYR A 77 21.30 -5.56 -21.46
C TYR A 77 20.51 -6.70 -20.84
N LYS A 78 20.69 -6.88 -19.53
CA LYS A 78 19.94 -7.81 -18.69
C LYS A 78 18.88 -7.03 -17.91
N THR A 79 17.71 -7.63 -17.73
CA THR A 79 16.71 -7.12 -16.77
C THR A 79 16.90 -7.82 -15.43
N ILE A 80 16.93 -7.04 -14.35
CA ILE A 80 16.99 -7.53 -12.97
C ILE A 80 15.77 -7.01 -12.23
N ASP A 81 15.07 -7.88 -11.52
CA ASP A 81 13.95 -7.48 -10.67
C ASP A 81 14.48 -6.83 -9.38
N GLN A 82 13.97 -5.65 -9.07
CA GLN A 82 14.36 -4.89 -7.90
C GLN A 82 13.12 -4.40 -7.16
N ALA A 83 13.16 -4.40 -5.82
CA ALA A 83 12.12 -3.76 -5.02
C ALA A 83 12.00 -2.28 -5.40
N SER A 84 10.78 -1.81 -5.67
CA SER A 84 10.52 -0.47 -6.22
C SER A 84 11.03 0.65 -5.30
N LEU A 85 10.81 0.51 -3.99
CA LEU A 85 11.34 1.47 -3.00
C LEU A 85 12.88 1.50 -3.01
N LYS A 86 13.54 0.36 -3.22
CA LYS A 86 15.00 0.32 -3.34
C LYS A 86 15.44 1.03 -4.63
N ALA A 87 14.78 0.76 -5.76
CA ALA A 87 15.06 1.43 -7.02
C ALA A 87 14.90 2.96 -6.89
N GLN A 88 13.86 3.43 -6.21
CA GLN A 88 13.65 4.87 -5.98
C GLN A 88 14.70 5.50 -5.05
N ARG A 89 15.17 4.77 -4.03
CA ARG A 89 16.27 5.22 -3.15
C ARG A 89 17.60 5.30 -3.89
N ASP A 90 17.87 4.32 -4.73
CA ASP A 90 19.11 4.23 -5.48
C ASP A 90 19.15 5.29 -6.58
N TYR A 91 18.11 5.35 -7.41
CA TYR A 91 18.13 6.07 -8.69
C TYR A 91 17.25 7.32 -8.73
N GLY A 92 16.40 7.53 -7.73
CA GLY A 92 15.54 8.72 -7.59
C GLY A 92 14.05 8.40 -7.69
N TRP A 93 13.23 9.30 -7.13
CA TRP A 93 11.78 9.10 -7.03
C TRP A 93 11.05 9.05 -8.38
N ASN A 94 11.65 9.60 -9.44
CA ASN A 94 11.15 9.64 -10.81
C ASN A 94 11.88 8.66 -11.76
N PHE A 95 12.51 7.62 -11.21
CA PHE A 95 13.35 6.69 -11.98
C PHE A 95 12.63 6.12 -13.22
N GLY A 96 13.23 6.37 -14.40
CA GLY A 96 12.68 5.99 -15.71
C GLY A 96 11.47 6.82 -16.19
N ALA A 97 11.04 7.82 -15.43
CA ALA A 97 9.99 8.77 -15.79
C ALA A 97 10.45 10.22 -15.57
N VAL A 98 11.72 10.50 -15.88
CA VAL A 98 12.39 11.78 -15.55
C VAL A 98 11.77 13.01 -16.22
N THR A 99 11.09 12.83 -17.35
CA THR A 99 10.38 13.89 -18.08
C THR A 99 8.94 14.09 -17.63
N GLU A 100 8.42 13.20 -16.77
CA GLU A 100 7.03 13.25 -16.30
C GLU A 100 6.89 14.00 -14.98
N LYS A 101 5.74 14.64 -14.82
CA LYS A 101 5.41 15.44 -13.64
C LYS A 101 4.42 14.69 -12.77
N LEU A 102 4.53 14.90 -11.47
CA LEU A 102 3.47 14.55 -10.53
C LEU A 102 2.23 15.40 -10.82
N VAL A 103 1.06 14.79 -10.73
CA VAL A 103 -0.23 15.46 -10.94
C VAL A 103 -0.92 15.61 -9.59
N PHE A 104 -1.28 16.83 -9.22
CA PHE A 104 -1.97 17.13 -7.98
C PHE A 104 -3.43 17.50 -8.28
N ASP A 105 -4.39 16.88 -7.61
CA ASP A 105 -5.83 16.96 -7.90
C ASP A 105 -6.62 17.74 -6.84
N GLY A 106 -6.02 18.79 -6.27
CA GLY A 106 -6.67 19.64 -5.27
C GLY A 106 -6.17 21.07 -5.26
N GLU A 107 -6.78 21.87 -4.38
CA GLU A 107 -6.48 23.29 -4.24
C GLU A 107 -5.48 23.54 -3.11
N GLN A 108 -4.65 24.57 -3.28
CA GLN A 108 -3.84 25.08 -2.20
C GLN A 108 -4.61 26.20 -1.48
N LYS A 109 -5.19 25.90 -0.31
CA LYS A 109 -5.95 26.90 0.48
C LYS A 109 -5.11 27.81 1.37
N THR A 110 -3.86 27.42 1.66
CA THR A 110 -2.97 28.15 2.58
C THR A 110 -1.60 28.36 1.94
N PRO A 111 -0.87 29.43 2.33
CA PRO A 111 0.52 29.59 1.92
C PRO A 111 1.35 28.36 2.27
N PHE A 112 2.14 27.88 1.31
CA PHE A 112 2.92 26.66 1.47
C PHE A 112 4.32 26.97 1.99
N ASP A 113 4.59 26.57 3.23
CA ASP A 113 5.94 26.55 3.78
C ASP A 113 6.69 25.29 3.32
N ARG A 114 7.42 25.40 2.21
CA ARG A 114 8.27 24.29 1.70
C ARG A 114 9.34 23.87 2.71
N ALA A 115 9.84 24.77 3.56
CA ALA A 115 10.86 24.43 4.54
C ALA A 115 10.29 23.52 5.65
N ALA A 116 8.98 23.58 5.91
CA ALA A 116 8.31 22.68 6.85
C ALA A 116 8.40 21.20 6.42
N LEU A 117 8.57 20.88 5.13
CA LEU A 117 8.67 19.51 4.66
C LEU A 117 9.83 18.73 5.31
N ALA A 118 10.93 19.40 5.64
CA ALA A 118 12.07 18.78 6.32
C ALA A 118 11.72 18.27 7.73
N ARG A 119 10.65 18.82 8.33
CA ARG A 119 10.16 18.45 9.68
C ARG A 119 9.01 17.46 9.64
N LEU A 120 8.49 17.10 8.46
CA LEU A 120 7.31 16.25 8.31
C LEU A 120 7.48 14.91 9.03
N ARG A 121 8.64 14.26 8.85
CA ARG A 121 8.97 13.00 9.53
C ARG A 121 8.90 13.11 11.06
N SER A 122 9.40 14.19 11.64
CA SER A 122 9.43 14.37 13.10
C SER A 122 8.08 14.82 13.67
N GLU A 123 7.37 15.69 12.96
CA GLU A 123 6.09 16.25 13.41
C GLU A 123 4.93 15.24 13.31
N LEU A 124 5.03 14.26 12.41
CA LEU A 124 4.08 13.14 12.31
C LEU A 124 4.53 11.88 13.07
N MET A 125 5.69 11.90 13.74
CA MET A 125 6.14 10.78 14.56
C MET A 125 5.31 10.68 15.85
N PRO A 126 4.90 9.46 16.26
CA PRO A 126 4.22 9.28 17.53
C PRO A 126 5.06 9.76 18.73
N VAL A 127 4.46 10.57 19.59
CA VAL A 127 5.06 11.02 20.85
C VAL A 127 5.29 9.82 21.77
N LYS A 128 4.27 8.94 21.85
CA LYS A 128 4.30 7.73 22.66
C LYS A 128 5.34 6.74 22.13
N GLY A 129 6.39 6.50 22.92
CA GLY A 129 7.51 5.63 22.54
C GLY A 129 7.10 4.21 22.14
N GLU A 130 6.06 3.67 22.80
CA GLU A 130 5.52 2.32 22.54
C GLU A 130 4.91 2.17 21.13
N LEU A 131 4.50 3.28 20.49
CA LEU A 131 3.93 3.28 19.14
C LEU A 131 4.97 3.47 18.03
N ARG A 132 6.18 3.95 18.38
CA ARG A 132 7.25 4.21 17.40
C ARG A 132 7.70 2.98 16.61
N PRO A 133 7.74 1.75 17.15
CA PRO A 133 8.07 0.56 16.36
C PRO A 133 7.10 0.28 15.20
N PHE A 134 5.89 0.85 15.25
CA PHE A 134 4.85 0.69 14.25
C PHE A 134 4.72 1.90 13.32
N TYR A 135 5.52 2.95 13.55
CA TYR A 135 5.59 4.12 12.69
C TYR A 135 6.54 3.87 11.52
N TRP A 136 6.04 4.02 10.30
CA TRP A 136 6.84 3.87 9.09
C TRP A 136 7.05 5.24 8.43
N PRO A 137 8.22 5.87 8.61
CA PRO A 137 8.48 7.22 8.13
C PRO A 137 8.74 7.28 6.61
N THR A 138 8.74 6.15 5.90
CA THR A 138 9.19 6.03 4.51
C THR A 138 8.63 7.12 3.60
N LEU A 139 7.31 7.35 3.59
CA LEU A 139 6.70 8.41 2.78
C LEU A 139 7.19 9.82 3.14
N PHE A 140 7.43 10.07 4.42
CA PHE A 140 7.84 11.38 4.94
C PHE A 140 9.35 11.62 4.84
N GLU A 141 10.14 10.60 4.50
CA GLU A 141 11.55 10.73 4.12
C GLU A 141 11.71 11.18 2.67
N ALA A 142 10.74 10.88 1.81
CA ALA A 142 10.80 11.14 0.37
C ALA A 142 11.06 12.63 -0.02
N PRO A 143 10.49 13.66 0.65
CA PRO A 143 10.68 15.06 0.26
C PRO A 143 12.14 15.52 0.17
N THR A 144 12.99 15.04 1.07
CA THR A 144 14.39 15.46 1.21
C THR A 144 15.38 14.40 0.74
N ALA A 145 14.89 13.23 0.30
CA ALA A 145 15.73 12.16 -0.15
C ALA A 145 16.43 12.51 -1.48
N MET A 146 17.69 12.11 -1.58
CA MET A 146 18.49 12.19 -2.80
C MET A 146 18.87 10.78 -3.25
N PRO A 147 18.95 10.53 -4.58
CA PRO A 147 19.44 9.26 -5.08
C PRO A 147 20.87 9.00 -4.62
N THR A 148 21.18 7.75 -4.30
CA THR A 148 22.52 7.33 -3.89
C THR A 148 23.41 6.91 -5.07
N ILE A 149 22.80 6.58 -6.21
CA ILE A 149 23.47 6.12 -7.42
C ILE A 149 23.13 7.07 -8.56
N PRO A 150 24.11 7.74 -9.18
CA PRO A 150 23.88 8.52 -10.39
C PRO A 150 23.57 7.58 -11.56
N ILE A 151 22.65 7.99 -12.43
CA ILE A 151 22.37 7.30 -13.69
C ILE A 151 23.23 7.96 -14.78
N GLU A 152 24.00 7.16 -15.52
CA GLU A 152 24.87 7.67 -16.57
C GLU A 152 24.05 8.32 -17.69
N GLY A 153 24.45 9.54 -18.09
CA GLY A 153 23.75 10.29 -19.15
C GLY A 153 22.48 11.02 -18.70
N GLU A 154 22.06 10.89 -17.45
CA GLU A 154 20.92 11.63 -16.89
C GLU A 154 21.36 12.76 -15.96
N SER A 155 20.58 13.85 -15.93
CA SER A 155 20.79 14.92 -14.97
C SER A 155 20.37 14.46 -13.56
N PRO A 156 21.05 14.89 -12.49
CA PRO A 156 20.68 14.54 -11.14
C PRO A 156 19.21 14.86 -10.84
N THR A 157 18.47 13.88 -10.31
CA THR A 157 17.09 14.06 -9.89
C THR A 157 17.02 15.10 -8.77
N ALA A 158 16.24 16.16 -8.99
CA ALA A 158 15.95 17.15 -7.96
C ALA A 158 15.15 16.52 -6.80
N PRO A 159 15.35 16.98 -5.55
CA PRO A 159 14.59 16.48 -4.42
C PRO A 159 13.08 16.67 -4.64
N LEU A 160 12.28 15.71 -4.17
CA LEU A 160 10.82 15.71 -4.32
C LEU A 160 10.17 16.98 -3.73
N SER A 161 10.75 17.56 -2.68
CA SER A 161 10.31 18.83 -2.07
C SER A 161 10.26 20.02 -3.03
N THR A 162 11.02 19.99 -4.14
CA THR A 162 11.02 21.04 -5.16
C THR A 162 9.77 21.03 -6.04
N VAL A 163 9.12 19.85 -6.19
CA VAL A 163 7.94 19.66 -7.03
C VAL A 163 6.67 19.40 -6.23
N LEU A 164 6.78 19.09 -4.94
CA LEU A 164 5.62 18.85 -4.08
C LEU A 164 4.77 20.12 -3.94
N SER A 165 3.45 19.93 -3.90
CA SER A 165 2.47 20.97 -3.57
C SER A 165 1.45 20.38 -2.58
N PRO A 166 1.07 21.08 -1.50
CA PRO A 166 -0.03 20.64 -0.65
C PRO A 166 -1.34 20.68 -1.44
N ILE A 167 -2.24 19.76 -1.11
CA ILE A 167 -3.57 19.68 -1.72
C ILE A 167 -4.65 19.74 -0.66
N PHE A 168 -5.80 20.26 -1.06
CA PHE A 168 -7.06 20.17 -0.34
C PHE A 168 -8.17 19.84 -1.32
N THR A 169 -9.01 18.86 -0.98
CA THR A 169 -10.19 18.47 -1.77
C THR A 169 -11.44 18.47 -0.89
N SER A 170 -12.62 18.47 -1.53
CA SER A 170 -13.89 18.32 -0.80
C SER A 170 -13.99 16.98 -0.07
N ALA A 171 -13.42 15.91 -0.63
CA ALA A 171 -13.37 14.59 0.02
C ALA A 171 -12.52 14.63 1.31
N MET A 172 -11.40 15.37 1.30
CA MET A 172 -10.59 15.58 2.50
C MET A 172 -11.34 16.38 3.57
N ASP A 173 -12.08 17.43 3.19
CA ASP A 173 -12.93 18.20 4.13
C ASP A 173 -13.95 17.31 4.85
N VAL A 174 -14.64 16.47 4.08
CA VAL A 174 -15.62 15.52 4.59
C VAL A 174 -14.94 14.50 5.51
N ALA A 175 -13.80 13.94 5.10
CA ALA A 175 -13.06 12.96 5.90
C ALA A 175 -12.55 13.56 7.23
N TYR A 176 -12.04 14.81 7.20
CA TYR A 176 -11.65 15.56 8.40
C TYR A 176 -12.80 15.71 9.38
N LYS A 177 -13.97 16.15 8.90
CA LYS A 177 -15.18 16.33 9.73
C LYS A 177 -15.69 15.01 10.30
N ARG A 178 -15.65 13.93 9.52
CA ARG A 178 -15.94 12.56 10.00
C ARG A 178 -14.96 12.10 11.07
N GLY A 179 -13.67 12.42 10.92
CA GLY A 179 -12.66 12.16 11.94
C GLY A 179 -12.95 12.87 13.25
N ARG A 180 -13.34 14.16 13.20
CA ARG A 180 -13.77 14.91 14.39
C ARG A 180 -14.99 14.27 15.06
N ALA A 181 -15.99 13.87 14.26
CA ALA A 181 -17.18 13.20 14.77
C ALA A 181 -16.86 11.87 15.46
N LEU A 182 -16.00 11.04 14.84
CA LEU A 182 -15.53 9.80 15.44
C LEU A 182 -14.76 10.06 16.74
N ALA A 183 -13.85 11.04 16.76
CA ALA A 183 -13.10 11.38 17.97
C ALA A 183 -13.99 11.83 19.14
N ALA A 184 -15.08 12.55 18.85
CA ALA A 184 -16.05 12.99 19.87
C ALA A 184 -16.73 11.81 20.59
N LEU A 185 -16.93 10.66 19.90
CA LEU A 185 -17.51 9.46 20.53
C LEU A 185 -16.64 8.93 21.69
N PHE A 186 -15.33 9.21 21.68
CA PHE A 186 -14.37 8.76 22.68
C PHE A 186 -14.21 9.72 23.86
N GLU A 187 -14.98 10.81 23.95
CA GLU A 187 -14.96 11.73 25.10
C GLU A 187 -15.33 11.02 26.40
N LYS A 188 -16.35 10.14 26.36
CA LYS A 188 -16.83 9.32 27.50
C LYS A 188 -16.02 8.03 27.75
N ALA A 189 -14.85 7.93 27.12
CA ALA A 189 -13.78 6.94 27.28
C ALA A 189 -14.10 5.45 26.97
N THR A 190 -13.38 4.92 25.97
CA THR A 190 -13.11 3.49 25.75
C THR A 190 -11.57 3.29 25.76
N PRO A 191 -10.92 3.29 26.94
CA PRO A 191 -9.48 3.50 27.09
C PRO A 191 -8.56 2.39 26.52
N ASP A 192 -9.14 1.29 26.04
CA ASP A 192 -8.48 0.09 25.52
C ASP A 192 -8.77 -0.14 24.01
N THR A 193 -9.16 0.92 23.30
CA THR A 193 -9.52 0.85 21.87
C THR A 193 -8.44 1.48 21.00
N ALA A 194 -7.95 0.73 20.02
CA ALA A 194 -7.20 1.27 18.88
C ALA A 194 -8.14 1.51 17.70
N VAL A 195 -7.82 2.51 16.87
CA VAL A 195 -8.52 2.77 15.62
C VAL A 195 -7.58 2.53 14.45
N LEU A 196 -8.09 1.89 13.38
CA LEU A 196 -7.38 1.68 12.13
C LEU A 196 -8.17 2.35 11.00
N VAL A 197 -7.63 3.43 10.43
CA VAL A 197 -8.24 4.14 9.30
C VAL A 197 -7.66 3.63 7.99
N ASP A 198 -8.51 3.08 7.12
CA ASP A 198 -8.16 2.53 5.81
C ASP A 198 -9.04 3.13 4.72
N LEU A 199 -8.74 4.39 4.40
CA LEU A 199 -9.38 5.21 3.37
C LEU A 199 -8.39 5.50 2.25
N PRO A 200 -8.81 6.04 1.09
CA PRO A 200 -7.84 6.56 0.13
C PRO A 200 -6.91 7.57 0.81
N GLY A 201 -5.62 7.54 0.46
CA GLY A 201 -4.57 8.19 1.25
C GLY A 201 -4.83 9.63 1.70
N PRO A 202 -5.25 10.57 0.82
CA PRO A 202 -5.60 11.93 1.23
C PRO A 202 -6.68 12.00 2.31
N GLU A 203 -7.75 11.23 2.15
CA GLU A 203 -8.87 11.13 3.09
C GLU A 203 -8.47 10.44 4.40
N ALA A 204 -7.61 9.43 4.34
CA ALA A 204 -7.07 8.79 5.55
C ALA A 204 -6.27 9.78 6.40
N VAL A 205 -5.41 10.59 5.75
CA VAL A 205 -4.66 11.66 6.40
C VAL A 205 -5.57 12.74 6.96
N ALA A 206 -6.57 13.17 6.18
CA ALA A 206 -7.54 14.18 6.62
C ALA A 206 -8.36 13.72 7.83
N MET A 207 -8.88 12.49 7.80
CA MET A 207 -9.58 11.89 8.93
C MET A 207 -8.68 11.80 10.17
N ALA A 208 -7.42 11.36 9.98
CA ALA A 208 -6.46 11.29 11.08
C ALA A 208 -6.16 12.68 11.67
N ALA A 209 -6.07 13.72 10.85
CA ALA A 209 -5.93 15.10 11.32
C ALA A 209 -7.14 15.55 12.16
N GLY A 210 -8.36 15.15 11.76
CA GLY A 210 -9.57 15.38 12.55
C GLY A 210 -9.59 14.64 13.89
N MET A 211 -8.91 13.50 13.99
CA MET A 211 -8.82 12.71 15.23
C MET A 211 -7.62 13.07 16.11
N ALA A 212 -6.66 13.82 15.58
CA ALA A 212 -5.34 14.00 16.16
C ALA A 212 -5.33 14.66 17.54
N GLU A 213 -6.38 15.38 17.96
CA GLU A 213 -6.44 15.95 19.32
C GLU A 213 -6.66 14.89 20.41
N ARG A 214 -7.29 13.76 20.07
CA ARG A 214 -7.63 12.69 21.03
C ARG A 214 -6.83 11.40 20.81
N PHE A 215 -6.37 11.19 19.58
CA PHE A 215 -5.63 10.00 19.18
C PHE A 215 -4.18 10.35 18.85
N GLU A 216 -3.32 9.33 18.96
CA GLU A 216 -1.93 9.37 18.50
C GLU A 216 -1.84 8.73 17.10
N PRO A 217 -1.75 9.53 16.02
CA PRO A 217 -1.66 8.98 14.67
C PRO A 217 -0.33 8.26 14.46
N VAL A 218 -0.39 7.08 13.85
CA VAL A 218 0.73 6.22 13.50
C VAL A 218 0.62 5.95 12.00
N ALA A 219 1.35 6.74 11.21
CA ALA A 219 1.39 6.55 9.77
C ALA A 219 2.16 5.28 9.40
N THR A 220 1.60 4.50 8.47
CA THR A 220 2.17 3.22 8.01
C THR A 220 2.40 3.20 6.49
N PHE A 221 2.66 4.36 5.90
CA PHE A 221 2.85 4.54 4.46
C PHE A 221 4.27 4.14 4.03
N ASP A 222 4.46 2.88 3.64
CA ASP A 222 5.75 2.36 3.18
C ASP A 222 5.95 2.52 1.67
N ASN A 223 5.93 3.76 1.20
CA ASN A 223 5.93 4.08 -0.23
C ASN A 223 6.63 5.40 -0.52
N TRP A 224 7.26 5.52 -1.69
CA TRP A 224 7.74 6.78 -2.25
C TRP A 224 6.95 7.16 -3.50
N PRO A 225 6.62 8.45 -3.71
CA PRO A 225 5.89 8.86 -4.89
C PRO A 225 6.67 8.64 -6.19
N HIS A 226 5.94 8.31 -7.26
CA HIS A 226 6.46 8.17 -8.62
C HIS A 226 5.42 8.72 -9.63
N PRO A 227 5.80 9.42 -10.71
CA PRO A 227 4.86 9.94 -11.72
C PRO A 227 3.95 8.86 -12.33
N ARG A 228 4.52 7.68 -12.60
CA ARG A 228 3.81 6.49 -13.09
C ARG A 228 3.38 5.51 -11.99
N GLY A 229 3.47 5.89 -10.72
CA GLY A 229 3.17 4.99 -9.60
C GLY A 229 1.72 4.51 -9.65
N VAL A 230 1.52 3.19 -9.53
CA VAL A 230 0.17 2.59 -9.38
C VAL A 230 -0.54 3.17 -8.15
N VAL A 231 0.20 3.34 -7.06
CA VAL A 231 -0.27 3.99 -5.85
C VAL A 231 0.10 5.48 -5.93
N PRO A 232 -0.89 6.40 -5.92
CA PRO A 232 -0.64 7.84 -6.05
C PRO A 232 -0.15 8.45 -4.72
N ALA A 233 0.99 7.97 -4.21
CA ALA A 233 1.51 8.36 -2.90
C ALA A 233 1.87 9.85 -2.78
N HIS A 234 2.06 10.56 -3.90
CA HIS A 234 2.24 12.02 -3.91
C HIS A 234 1.01 12.75 -3.39
N LEU A 235 -0.21 12.22 -3.62
CA LEU A 235 -1.44 12.82 -3.11
C LEU A 235 -1.54 12.64 -1.59
N THR A 236 -1.20 11.46 -1.08
CA THR A 236 -1.13 11.18 0.38
C THR A 236 -0.10 12.09 1.06
N LEU A 237 1.08 12.26 0.46
CA LEU A 237 2.13 13.15 0.95
C LEU A 237 1.70 14.64 0.89
N ALA A 238 1.04 15.05 -0.19
CA ALA A 238 0.52 16.41 -0.34
C ALA A 238 -0.57 16.73 0.69
N ALA A 239 -1.44 15.76 1.01
CA ALA A 239 -2.42 15.89 2.08
C ALA A 239 -1.75 15.98 3.46
N ALA A 240 -0.70 15.20 3.69
CA ALA A 240 0.09 15.29 4.93
C ALA A 240 0.76 16.66 5.08
N ALA A 241 1.32 17.21 3.99
CA ALA A 241 1.89 18.56 3.99
C ALA A 241 0.82 19.64 4.28
N TYR A 242 -0.40 19.49 3.74
CA TYR A 242 -1.51 20.40 4.03
C TYR A 242 -1.92 20.36 5.51
N TYR A 243 -2.08 19.17 6.09
CA TYR A 243 -2.53 18.99 7.48
C TYR A 243 -1.39 19.04 8.52
N GLN A 244 -0.13 19.17 8.09
CA GLN A 244 1.04 19.20 8.97
C GLN A 244 0.90 20.17 10.16
N PRO A 245 0.43 21.43 10.00
CA PRO A 245 0.25 22.33 11.13
C PRO A 245 -0.75 21.83 12.18
N LEU A 246 -1.81 21.11 11.76
CA LEU A 246 -2.77 20.53 12.69
C LEU A 246 -2.15 19.38 13.48
N PHE A 247 -1.38 18.52 12.82
CA PHE A 247 -0.67 17.43 13.50
C PHE A 247 0.34 17.96 14.51
N ALA A 248 1.15 18.95 14.14
CA ALA A 248 2.13 19.57 15.03
C ALA A 248 1.46 20.24 16.26
N LYS A 249 0.38 20.99 16.04
CA LYS A 249 -0.41 21.62 17.12
C LYS A 249 -1.05 20.58 18.04
N ALA A 250 -1.62 19.52 17.47
CA ALA A 250 -2.23 18.45 18.24
C ALA A 250 -1.17 17.67 19.05
N GLN A 251 0.01 17.42 18.48
CA GLN A 251 1.12 16.75 19.15
C GLN A 251 1.54 17.48 20.44
N GLN A 252 1.53 18.82 20.45
CA GLN A 252 1.82 19.64 21.63
C GLN A 252 0.75 19.56 22.72
N ARG A 253 -0.48 19.16 22.39
CA ARG A 253 -1.64 19.14 23.28
C ARG A 253 -2.06 17.74 23.73
N ARG A 254 -1.60 16.69 23.02
CA ARG A 254 -1.94 15.31 23.34
C ARG A 254 -1.40 14.91 24.70
N THR A 255 -2.26 14.28 25.48
CA THR A 255 -1.87 13.62 26.72
C THR A 255 -1.22 12.27 26.42
N LEU A 256 -0.44 11.73 27.36
CA LEU A 256 0.15 10.38 27.24
C LEU A 256 -0.90 9.26 27.17
N SER A 257 -2.16 9.56 27.44
CA SER A 257 -3.32 8.67 27.33
C SER A 257 -3.98 8.65 25.95
N ALA A 258 -3.41 9.34 24.96
CA ALA A 258 -3.93 9.33 23.59
C ALA A 258 -3.98 7.89 23.03
N LEU A 259 -5.12 7.56 22.44
CA LEU A 259 -5.38 6.21 21.91
C LEU A 259 -4.64 5.99 20.59
N PRO A 260 -4.17 4.77 20.28
CA PRO A 260 -3.50 4.48 19.01
C PRO A 260 -4.44 4.68 17.81
N LEU A 261 -3.98 5.40 16.80
CA LEU A 261 -4.66 5.57 15.51
C LEU A 261 -3.72 5.17 14.37
N LEU A 262 -3.88 3.98 13.84
CA LEU A 262 -3.11 3.50 12.69
C LEU A 262 -3.73 4.05 11.40
N VAL A 263 -2.90 4.61 10.52
CA VAL A 263 -3.35 5.25 9.28
C VAL A 263 -2.78 4.51 8.08
N LEU A 264 -3.68 3.98 7.24
CA LEU A 264 -3.39 3.23 6.02
C LEU A 264 -3.90 3.98 4.78
N ASP A 265 -3.22 3.74 3.66
CA ASP A 265 -3.72 4.11 2.33
C ASP A 265 -4.40 2.88 1.71
N ARG A 266 -5.69 2.98 1.46
CA ARG A 266 -6.49 1.92 0.84
C ARG A 266 -6.06 1.63 -0.60
N LYS A 267 -5.43 2.58 -1.29
CA LYS A 267 -4.94 2.37 -2.66
C LYS A 267 -3.63 1.56 -2.72
N ARG A 268 -3.04 1.15 -1.59
CA ARG A 268 -1.76 0.42 -1.54
C ARG A 268 -1.71 -0.90 -2.32
N LEU A 269 -2.87 -1.55 -2.49
CA LEU A 269 -3.05 -2.78 -3.27
C LEU A 269 -3.83 -2.55 -4.59
N THR A 270 -3.86 -1.31 -5.10
CA THR A 270 -4.51 -0.99 -6.38
C THR A 270 -4.03 -1.95 -7.48
N GLN A 271 -4.91 -2.35 -8.37
CA GLN A 271 -4.58 -3.30 -9.42
C GLN A 271 -3.45 -2.78 -10.32
N TYR A 272 -2.40 -3.59 -10.47
CA TYR A 272 -1.34 -3.36 -11.44
C TYR A 272 -1.70 -4.10 -12.73
N THR A 273 -1.74 -3.39 -13.85
CA THR A 273 -2.31 -3.89 -15.11
C THR A 273 -1.42 -3.68 -16.32
N ASP A 274 -0.50 -2.72 -16.27
CA ASP A 274 0.33 -2.34 -17.42
C ASP A 274 1.77 -2.04 -16.99
N GLU A 275 2.64 -3.05 -17.10
CA GLU A 275 4.07 -2.94 -16.77
C GLU A 275 4.83 -1.96 -17.69
N THR A 276 4.22 -1.56 -18.82
CA THR A 276 4.85 -0.65 -19.78
C THR A 276 4.60 0.81 -19.45
N ARG A 277 3.57 1.12 -18.67
CA ARG A 277 3.18 2.50 -18.33
C ARG A 277 3.07 2.76 -16.85
N GLN A 278 3.07 1.71 -16.03
CA GLN A 278 2.94 1.82 -14.60
C GLN A 278 4.24 1.42 -13.91
N PHE A 279 4.52 2.09 -12.80
CA PHE A 279 5.59 1.75 -11.88
C PHE A 279 4.94 1.08 -10.67
N ASP A 280 5.27 -0.19 -10.44
CA ASP A 280 4.70 -0.95 -9.32
C ASP A 280 5.33 -0.49 -7.99
N ASN A 281 4.74 0.54 -7.39
CA ASN A 281 5.01 1.00 -6.04
C ASN A 281 3.94 0.54 -5.04
N ARG A 282 3.27 -0.59 -5.31
CA ARG A 282 2.34 -1.18 -4.33
C ARG A 282 3.11 -1.67 -3.11
N TYR A 283 2.44 -1.71 -1.97
CA TYR A 283 3.03 -2.16 -0.71
C TYR A 283 1.96 -2.77 0.20
N VAL A 284 2.41 -3.53 1.20
CA VAL A 284 1.56 -4.24 2.15
C VAL A 284 1.48 -3.47 3.47
N ALA A 285 0.32 -3.47 4.11
CA ALA A 285 0.11 -2.89 5.43
C ALA A 285 1.05 -3.51 6.47
N LYS A 286 1.51 -2.69 7.41
CA LYS A 286 2.38 -3.13 8.51
C LYS A 286 1.72 -2.79 9.84
N LEU A 287 0.97 -3.74 10.38
CA LEU A 287 0.23 -3.58 11.63
C LEU A 287 1.01 -4.17 12.82
N PRO A 288 0.74 -3.70 14.05
CA PRO A 288 1.22 -4.38 15.25
C PRO A 288 0.76 -5.84 15.29
N PRO A 289 1.61 -6.81 15.67
CA PRO A 289 1.14 -8.16 15.94
C PRO A 289 0.19 -8.16 17.16
N PRO A 290 -0.59 -9.22 17.40
CA PRO A 290 -1.52 -9.28 18.53
C PRO A 290 -0.85 -8.99 19.89
N ASP A 291 0.37 -9.49 20.12
CA ASP A 291 1.12 -9.22 21.35
C ASP A 291 1.56 -7.74 21.45
N GLY A 292 1.77 -7.07 20.33
CA GLY A 292 2.02 -5.63 20.27
C GLY A 292 0.82 -4.83 20.79
N PHE A 293 -0.38 -5.16 20.32
CA PHE A 293 -1.61 -4.54 20.82
C PHE A 293 -1.87 -4.84 22.30
N LYS A 294 -1.64 -6.08 22.75
CA LYS A 294 -1.76 -6.44 24.17
C LYS A 294 -0.83 -5.64 25.07
N LYS A 295 0.44 -5.44 24.65
CA LYS A 295 1.41 -4.60 25.38
C LYS A 295 0.96 -3.14 25.45
N LEU A 296 0.25 -2.64 24.44
CA LEU A 296 -0.34 -1.31 24.42
C LEU A 296 -1.63 -1.20 25.27
N GLY A 297 -2.09 -2.30 25.88
CA GLY A 297 -3.35 -2.36 26.63
C GLY A 297 -4.60 -2.37 25.75
N VAL A 298 -4.45 -2.61 24.45
CA VAL A 298 -5.55 -2.62 23.49
C VAL A 298 -6.31 -3.95 23.58
N LYS A 299 -7.62 -3.86 23.77
CA LYS A 299 -8.56 -4.99 23.75
C LYS A 299 -9.56 -4.90 22.60
N ARG A 300 -9.70 -3.72 22.00
CA ARG A 300 -10.67 -3.44 20.94
C ARG A 300 -9.99 -2.77 19.76
N LEU A 301 -10.32 -3.18 18.54
CA LEU A 301 -9.85 -2.56 17.31
C LEU A 301 -11.07 -2.11 16.49
N LEU A 302 -11.18 -0.80 16.26
CA LEU A 302 -12.19 -0.23 15.39
C LEU A 302 -11.59 0.04 14.00
N TYR A 303 -11.97 -0.79 13.03
CA TYR A 303 -11.58 -0.65 11.62
C TYR A 303 -12.51 0.33 10.91
N VAL A 304 -11.95 1.42 10.36
CA VAL A 304 -12.69 2.43 9.60
C VAL A 304 -12.45 2.21 8.10
N ALA A 305 -13.49 1.77 7.40
CA ALA A 305 -13.49 1.58 5.96
C ALA A 305 -14.31 2.69 5.25
N PRO A 306 -14.20 2.89 3.93
CA PRO A 306 -14.98 3.90 3.22
C PRO A 306 -16.49 3.72 3.39
N GLY A 307 -16.98 2.47 3.30
CA GLY A 307 -18.40 2.11 3.31
C GLY A 307 -18.91 1.65 1.93
N GLY A 308 -20.17 1.23 1.87
CA GLY A 308 -20.80 0.79 0.62
C GLY A 308 -20.15 -0.46 0.02
N ALA A 309 -19.94 -0.48 -1.30
CA ALA A 309 -19.29 -1.60 -2.00
C ALA A 309 -17.82 -1.78 -1.59
N ASP A 310 -17.18 -0.73 -1.09
CA ASP A 310 -15.78 -0.71 -0.69
C ASP A 310 -15.60 -0.95 0.81
N ALA A 311 -16.57 -1.55 1.49
CA ALA A 311 -16.46 -1.79 2.92
C ALA A 311 -15.58 -3.00 3.28
N GLN A 312 -15.43 -3.97 2.38
CA GLN A 312 -14.64 -5.17 2.65
C GLN A 312 -13.19 -4.82 2.94
N GLU A 313 -12.57 -5.44 3.94
CA GLU A 313 -11.16 -5.23 4.23
C GLU A 313 -10.26 -5.75 3.10
N LEU A 314 -9.14 -5.08 2.88
CA LEU A 314 -8.15 -5.50 1.89
C LEU A 314 -7.48 -6.81 2.27
N ASP A 315 -7.01 -7.54 1.25
CA ASP A 315 -6.49 -8.90 1.39
C ASP A 315 -5.26 -9.03 2.29
N ASP A 316 -4.50 -7.94 2.45
CA ASP A 316 -3.37 -7.89 3.38
C ASP A 316 -3.78 -7.75 4.85
N LEU A 317 -5.01 -7.33 5.14
CA LEU A 317 -5.50 -7.14 6.52
C LEU A 317 -6.21 -8.37 7.08
N ASN A 318 -6.69 -9.28 6.23
CA ASN A 318 -7.57 -10.37 6.67
C ASN A 318 -6.89 -11.31 7.68
N GLU A 319 -5.67 -11.76 7.41
CA GLU A 319 -4.94 -12.64 8.34
C GLU A 319 -4.69 -11.98 9.69
N ASP A 320 -4.32 -10.69 9.68
CA ASP A 320 -4.07 -9.92 10.89
C ASP A 320 -5.35 -9.77 11.72
N PHE A 321 -6.48 -9.45 11.10
CA PHE A 321 -7.76 -9.32 11.80
C PHE A 321 -8.23 -10.65 12.40
N VAL A 322 -8.07 -11.76 11.67
CA VAL A 322 -8.36 -13.10 12.20
C VAL A 322 -7.42 -13.45 13.36
N ALA A 323 -6.16 -13.05 13.28
CA ALA A 323 -5.20 -13.26 14.37
C ALA A 323 -5.54 -12.42 15.62
N TYR A 324 -6.05 -11.20 15.44
CA TYR A 324 -6.52 -10.35 16.53
C TYR A 324 -7.70 -10.97 17.27
N GLU A 325 -8.73 -11.43 16.56
CA GLU A 325 -9.87 -12.11 17.19
C GLU A 325 -9.44 -13.36 17.96
N LYS A 326 -8.59 -14.21 17.36
CA LYS A 326 -8.03 -15.40 18.03
C LYS A 326 -7.23 -15.05 19.28
N ALA A 327 -6.62 -13.86 19.31
CA ALA A 327 -5.87 -13.37 20.46
C ALA A 327 -6.75 -12.68 21.51
N GLY A 328 -8.06 -12.57 21.30
CA GLY A 328 -9.01 -11.93 22.21
C GLY A 328 -9.11 -10.41 22.04
N ILE A 329 -8.67 -9.85 20.91
CA ILE A 329 -8.89 -8.44 20.56
C ILE A 329 -10.17 -8.39 19.74
N ASP A 330 -11.20 -7.69 20.23
CA ASP A 330 -12.48 -7.57 19.53
C ASP A 330 -12.36 -6.58 18.36
N VAL A 331 -12.56 -7.07 17.14
CA VAL A 331 -12.44 -6.27 15.91
C VAL A 331 -13.82 -5.93 15.38
N LYS A 332 -14.12 -4.64 15.23
CA LYS A 332 -15.37 -4.14 14.67
C LYS A 332 -15.10 -3.18 13.52
N MET A 333 -16.02 -3.13 12.57
CA MET A 333 -15.93 -2.22 11.43
C MET A 333 -16.96 -1.10 11.53
N VAL A 334 -16.52 0.12 11.24
CA VAL A 334 -17.40 1.26 10.99
C VAL A 334 -17.13 1.81 9.60
N ALA A 335 -18.18 2.15 8.87
CA ALA A 335 -18.03 2.86 7.61
C ALA A 335 -17.84 4.35 7.89
N ALA A 336 -16.88 4.99 7.23
CA ALA A 336 -16.73 6.44 7.26
C ALA A 336 -18.02 7.13 6.80
N THR A 337 -18.76 6.53 5.86
CA THR A 337 -20.07 7.03 5.42
C THR A 337 -21.18 6.97 6.45
N ASP A 338 -21.03 6.23 7.56
CA ASP A 338 -22.00 6.24 8.67
C ASP A 338 -21.97 7.56 9.44
N PHE A 339 -20.90 8.34 9.26
CA PHE A 339 -20.79 9.72 9.74
C PHE A 339 -21.27 10.67 8.64
N THR A 340 -22.42 11.29 8.87
CA THR A 340 -23.04 12.21 7.93
C THR A 340 -23.19 13.59 8.55
N ALA A 341 -23.25 14.61 7.69
CA ALA A 341 -23.50 15.97 8.13
C ALA A 341 -24.84 16.01 8.85
N GLY A 342 -24.82 16.44 10.11
CA GLY A 342 -26.04 16.75 10.80
C GLY A 342 -26.66 18.02 10.26
N ASN A 343 -27.97 18.12 10.40
CA ASN A 343 -28.67 19.40 10.32
C ASN A 343 -29.18 19.77 11.71
N PRO A 344 -28.30 20.01 12.70
CA PRO A 344 -28.75 20.40 14.02
C PRO A 344 -29.35 21.80 13.94
N SER A 345 -30.50 21.99 14.58
CA SER A 345 -31.05 23.31 14.91
C SER A 345 -30.16 23.98 15.98
N LEU A 346 -28.89 24.26 15.65
CA LEU A 346 -27.99 24.95 16.56
C LEU A 346 -28.36 26.43 16.64
N PRO A 347 -28.19 27.07 17.81
CA PRO A 347 -28.24 28.52 17.93
C PRO A 347 -27.28 29.19 16.93
N ALA A 348 -27.67 30.33 16.36
CA ALA A 348 -26.89 31.04 15.33
C ALA A 348 -25.44 31.32 15.76
N ALA A 349 -25.20 31.64 17.04
CA ALA A 349 -23.88 31.89 17.58
C ALA A 349 -22.96 30.65 17.53
N GLU A 350 -23.50 29.46 17.79
CA GLU A 350 -22.74 28.21 17.76
C GLU A 350 -22.44 27.78 16.32
N ARG A 351 -23.42 27.96 15.42
CA ARG A 351 -23.21 27.78 13.98
C ARG A 351 -22.10 28.70 13.46
N GLN A 352 -22.14 29.99 13.79
CA GLN A 352 -21.13 30.94 13.36
C GLN A 352 -19.72 30.57 13.87
N LYS A 353 -19.62 30.08 15.11
CA LYS A 353 -18.36 29.57 15.67
C LYS A 353 -17.82 28.37 14.90
N LEU A 354 -18.67 27.42 14.52
CA LEU A 354 -18.29 26.26 13.71
C LEU A 354 -17.91 26.66 12.28
N GLU A 355 -18.63 27.58 11.66
CA GLU A 355 -18.32 28.12 10.33
C GLU A 355 -16.95 28.83 10.33
N GLN A 356 -16.66 29.65 11.35
CA GLN A 356 -15.35 30.29 11.52
C GLN A 356 -14.21 29.30 11.77
N ALA A 357 -14.51 28.19 12.46
CA ALA A 357 -13.55 27.11 12.67
C ALA A 357 -13.37 26.21 11.44
N GLY A 358 -14.20 26.34 10.39
CA GLY A 358 -14.25 25.43 9.25
C GLY A 358 -14.90 24.08 9.56
N ASP A 359 -15.50 23.92 10.73
CA ASP A 359 -16.09 22.68 11.24
C ASP A 359 -17.58 22.52 10.85
N TRP A 360 -18.15 23.47 10.11
CA TRP A 360 -19.55 23.42 9.65
C TRP A 360 -19.71 22.71 8.29
N PRO A 361 -20.76 21.90 8.07
CA PRO A 361 -21.69 21.39 9.09
C PRO A 361 -21.00 20.35 9.99
N PRO A 362 -21.42 20.21 11.26
CA PRO A 362 -20.93 19.15 12.13
C PRO A 362 -21.37 17.78 11.60
N TYR A 363 -20.55 16.76 11.82
CA TYR A 363 -20.85 15.39 11.45
C TYR A 363 -21.21 14.58 12.69
N TYR A 364 -22.11 13.63 12.52
CA TYR A 364 -22.56 12.74 13.58
C TYR A 364 -22.70 11.32 13.05
N TYR A 365 -22.49 10.33 13.92
CA TYR A 365 -22.84 8.95 13.60
C TYR A 365 -24.36 8.86 13.41
N GLY A 366 -24.79 8.33 12.27
CA GLY A 366 -26.21 8.28 11.88
C GLY A 366 -26.81 9.65 11.47
N GLY A 367 -26.04 10.74 11.51
CA GLY A 367 -26.47 12.08 11.10
C GLY A 367 -27.11 12.94 12.19
N ASP A 368 -27.18 12.47 13.43
CA ASP A 368 -27.70 13.24 14.56
C ASP A 368 -27.04 12.86 15.89
N THR A 369 -27.23 13.70 16.91
CA THR A 369 -26.65 13.52 18.25
C THR A 369 -27.20 12.28 18.97
N GLY A 370 -28.49 11.98 18.84
CA GLY A 370 -29.13 10.83 19.49
C GLY A 370 -28.65 9.50 18.92
N SER A 371 -28.43 9.43 17.61
CA SER A 371 -27.78 8.29 16.96
C SER A 371 -26.35 8.12 17.47
N SER A 372 -25.59 9.22 17.62
CA SER A 372 -24.21 9.19 18.14
C SER A 372 -24.11 8.70 19.58
N GLU A 373 -25.07 9.01 20.45
CA GLU A 373 -25.12 8.48 21.81
C GLU A 373 -25.28 6.95 21.84
N GLY A 374 -25.99 6.38 20.85
CA GLY A 374 -26.19 4.94 20.72
C GLY A 374 -25.02 4.18 20.10
N PHE A 375 -23.94 4.84 19.68
CA PHE A 375 -22.84 4.23 18.94
C PHE A 375 -22.26 3.00 19.64
N TRP A 376 -21.84 3.14 20.91
CA TRP A 376 -21.19 2.04 21.63
C TRP A 376 -22.13 0.85 21.88
N SER A 377 -23.42 1.13 22.06
CA SER A 377 -24.45 0.10 22.19
C SER A 377 -24.63 -0.69 20.89
N ASP A 378 -24.60 0.01 19.75
CA ASP A 378 -24.70 -0.61 18.42
C ASP A 378 -23.54 -1.56 18.10
N TYR A 379 -22.38 -1.35 18.73
CA TYR A 379 -21.19 -2.19 18.60
C TYR A 379 -20.99 -3.19 19.76
N GLY A 380 -21.89 -3.21 20.74
CA GLY A 380 -21.79 -4.10 21.92
C GLY A 380 -20.62 -3.76 22.85
N TRP A 381 -20.15 -2.51 22.82
CA TRP A 381 -18.96 -2.03 23.52
C TRP A 381 -19.26 -1.11 24.72
N GLU A 382 -20.53 -1.04 25.11
CA GLU A 382 -21.01 -0.24 26.22
C GLU A 382 -20.46 -0.79 27.56
N SER A 383 -19.79 0.06 28.33
CA SER A 383 -19.32 -0.26 29.68
C SER A 383 -20.53 -0.49 30.59
N GLY A 384 -20.69 -1.70 31.13
CA GLY A 384 -21.89 -2.13 31.85
C GLY A 384 -22.43 -1.13 32.89
N THR A 385 -23.74 -0.88 32.79
CA THR A 385 -24.77 -0.47 33.80
C THR A 385 -25.83 0.47 33.21
N ALA A 386 -25.59 1.08 32.05
CA ALA A 386 -26.63 1.86 31.38
C ALA A 386 -27.69 0.93 30.79
N SER A 387 -28.96 1.13 31.19
CA SER A 387 -30.08 0.55 30.45
C SER A 387 -29.98 1.04 29.00
N PRO A 388 -30.19 0.16 28.00
CA PRO A 388 -30.11 0.56 26.60
C PRO A 388 -31.00 1.80 26.41
N PRO A 389 -30.50 2.88 25.78
CA PRO A 389 -31.34 4.04 25.50
C PRO A 389 -32.59 3.54 24.80
N LYS A 390 -33.78 3.98 25.26
CA LYS A 390 -35.07 3.66 24.62
C LYS A 390 -34.86 3.79 23.13
N LYS A 391 -34.99 2.68 22.38
CA LYS A 391 -34.80 2.61 20.92
C LYS A 391 -35.47 3.84 20.31
N LEU A 392 -34.68 4.88 20.03
CA LEU A 392 -35.16 6.05 19.34
C LEU A 392 -35.51 5.52 17.96
N ALA A 393 -36.81 5.54 17.65
CA ALA A 393 -37.35 5.20 16.35
C ALA A 393 -36.97 6.29 15.34
N SER A 394 -35.68 6.55 15.17
CA SER A 394 -35.18 7.18 13.96
C SER A 394 -34.96 6.07 12.94
N ASN A 395 -35.16 6.39 11.67
CA ASN A 395 -34.86 5.53 10.52
C ASN A 395 -33.37 5.19 10.48
N ARG A 396 -32.90 4.37 11.42
CA ARG A 396 -31.58 3.78 11.45
C ARG A 396 -31.48 2.96 10.18
N ARG A 397 -30.88 3.54 9.14
CA ARG A 397 -30.22 2.74 8.11
C ARG A 397 -29.24 1.87 8.87
N SER A 398 -29.65 0.65 9.15
CA SER A 398 -28.82 -0.37 9.77
C SER A 398 -27.67 -0.58 8.79
N SER A 399 -26.55 0.11 8.98
CA SER A 399 -25.37 -0.16 8.19
C SER A 399 -25.01 -1.62 8.42
N SER A 400 -24.87 -2.38 7.33
CA SER A 400 -24.56 -3.82 7.36
C SER A 400 -23.21 -4.11 8.04
N HIS A 401 -22.45 -3.07 8.37
CA HIS A 401 -21.14 -3.13 9.00
C HIS A 401 -21.20 -3.37 10.52
N LYS A 402 -22.35 -3.16 11.18
CA LYS A 402 -22.50 -3.39 12.63
C LYS A 402 -22.30 -4.86 13.03
N SER A 403 -22.71 -5.78 12.16
CA SER A 403 -22.57 -7.23 12.35
C SER A 403 -21.31 -7.80 11.71
N TRP A 404 -20.44 -6.96 11.12
CA TRP A 404 -19.22 -7.44 10.51
C TRP A 404 -18.25 -7.96 11.57
N SER A 405 -17.66 -9.11 11.29
CA SER A 405 -16.52 -9.69 12.01
C SER A 405 -15.55 -10.26 10.98
N PRO A 406 -14.23 -10.20 11.22
CA PRO A 406 -13.27 -10.80 10.31
C PRO A 406 -13.49 -12.30 10.21
N SER A 407 -13.52 -12.81 8.98
CA SER A 407 -13.60 -14.24 8.70
C SER A 407 -12.41 -14.66 7.86
N ALA A 408 -11.75 -15.76 8.24
CA ALA A 408 -10.65 -16.30 7.45
C ALA A 408 -11.11 -16.62 6.03
N ARG A 409 -10.40 -16.08 5.03
CA ARG A 409 -10.62 -16.38 3.62
C ARG A 409 -9.29 -16.59 2.91
N ALA A 410 -9.33 -17.24 1.74
CA ALA A 410 -8.18 -17.30 0.87
C ALA A 410 -7.85 -15.89 0.37
N THR A 411 -6.60 -15.47 0.55
CA THR A 411 -6.08 -14.20 0.02
C THR A 411 -4.75 -14.44 -0.68
N ALA A 412 -4.34 -13.52 -1.56
CA ALA A 412 -3.04 -13.59 -2.23
C ALA A 412 -1.84 -13.51 -1.26
N PHE A 413 -2.07 -13.07 -0.01
CA PHE A 413 -1.07 -12.91 1.04
C PHE A 413 -1.17 -13.99 2.13
N GLY A 414 -2.19 -14.85 2.03
CA GLY A 414 -2.50 -15.87 3.01
C GLY A 414 -1.52 -17.03 3.04
N SER A 415 -1.16 -17.47 4.24
CA SER A 415 -0.47 -18.73 4.53
C SER A 415 -1.38 -19.96 4.43
N SER A 416 -2.70 -19.76 4.40
CA SER A 416 -3.67 -20.86 4.33
C SER A 416 -3.71 -21.48 2.94
N THR A 417 -3.08 -22.65 2.78
CA THR A 417 -3.62 -23.71 1.92
C THR A 417 -4.99 -24.09 2.47
N SER A 418 -6.05 -23.47 1.98
CA SER A 418 -7.40 -23.98 2.20
C SER A 418 -7.44 -25.44 1.75
N ALA A 419 -7.91 -26.33 2.62
CA ALA A 419 -8.08 -27.75 2.32
C ALA A 419 -8.95 -27.92 1.06
N PRO A 420 -8.68 -28.94 0.22
CA PRO A 420 -9.39 -29.10 -1.04
C PRO A 420 -10.88 -29.28 -0.79
N SER A 421 -11.73 -28.43 -1.39
CA SER A 421 -13.13 -28.78 -1.55
C SER A 421 -13.18 -29.92 -2.56
N THR A 422 -13.47 -31.12 -2.08
CA THR A 422 -13.76 -32.26 -2.95
C THR A 422 -15.07 -31.98 -3.69
N ASN A 423 -14.99 -31.58 -4.95
CA ASN A 423 -16.09 -31.82 -5.86
C ASN A 423 -16.27 -33.33 -6.01
N ALA A 424 -17.51 -33.79 -6.15
CA ALA A 424 -17.89 -35.20 -6.17
C ALA A 424 -17.25 -36.03 -7.32
N ASP A 425 -16.57 -35.38 -8.26
CA ASP A 425 -16.00 -36.01 -9.47
C ASP A 425 -14.49 -36.27 -9.40
N GLY A 426 -13.84 -36.11 -8.24
CA GLY A 426 -12.45 -36.55 -8.04
C GLY A 426 -11.37 -35.78 -8.83
N THR A 427 -11.73 -34.80 -9.65
CA THR A 427 -10.80 -33.95 -10.41
C THR A 427 -10.56 -32.63 -9.67
N GLY A 428 -9.81 -32.68 -8.56
CA GLY A 428 -9.37 -31.49 -7.84
C GLY A 428 -8.23 -30.77 -8.57
N SER A 429 -8.54 -29.68 -9.29
CA SER A 429 -7.52 -28.73 -9.75
C SER A 429 -7.11 -27.84 -8.56
N MET A 430 -5.87 -27.96 -8.10
CA MET A 430 -5.27 -27.02 -7.16
C MET A 430 -5.14 -25.66 -7.83
N SER A 431 -6.13 -24.78 -7.64
CA SER A 431 -5.92 -23.35 -7.85
C SER A 431 -5.05 -22.82 -6.70
N LYS A 432 -3.74 -23.04 -6.79
CA LYS A 432 -2.77 -22.28 -5.98
C LYS A 432 -3.01 -20.81 -6.34
N VAL A 433 -3.58 -20.04 -5.41
CA VAL A 433 -3.62 -18.58 -5.54
C VAL A 433 -2.17 -18.15 -5.68
N ALA A 434 -1.79 -17.67 -6.87
CA ALA A 434 -0.43 -17.19 -7.12
C ALA A 434 -0.16 -16.03 -6.14
N ARG A 435 0.94 -16.12 -5.38
CA ARG A 435 1.39 -15.03 -4.52
C ARG A 435 1.71 -13.85 -5.43
N VAL A 436 1.01 -12.73 -5.24
CA VAL A 436 1.20 -11.52 -6.05
C VAL A 436 2.54 -10.91 -5.67
N ALA A 437 3.46 -10.76 -6.64
CA ALA A 437 4.63 -9.91 -6.47
C ALA A 437 4.12 -8.47 -6.32
N VAL A 438 4.39 -7.84 -5.18
CA VAL A 438 3.95 -6.49 -4.84
C VAL A 438 5.20 -5.62 -4.75
N GLY A 439 5.22 -4.49 -5.46
CA GLY A 439 6.27 -3.50 -5.29
C GLY A 439 7.60 -3.89 -5.93
N THR A 440 7.58 -4.53 -7.11
CA THR A 440 8.80 -4.95 -7.83
C THR A 440 8.82 -4.34 -9.23
N VAL A 441 10.00 -3.89 -9.67
CA VAL A 441 10.21 -3.26 -10.98
C VAL A 441 11.42 -3.88 -11.69
N GLY A 442 11.32 -4.03 -13.00
CA GLY A 442 12.44 -4.48 -13.83
C GLY A 442 13.42 -3.33 -14.10
N VAL A 443 14.68 -3.53 -13.73
CA VAL A 443 15.79 -2.59 -13.96
C VAL A 443 16.64 -3.11 -15.11
N ALA A 444 16.85 -2.29 -16.14
CA ALA A 444 17.72 -2.62 -17.25
C ALA A 444 19.18 -2.30 -16.88
N VAL A 445 20.05 -3.28 -17.04
CA VAL A 445 21.47 -3.21 -16.69
C VAL A 445 22.30 -3.68 -17.88
N ALA A 446 23.28 -2.90 -18.32
CA ALA A 446 24.20 -3.30 -19.39
C ALA A 446 24.98 -4.57 -18.98
N ALA A 447 24.91 -5.62 -19.80
CA ALA A 447 25.45 -6.95 -19.49
C ALA A 447 26.97 -6.97 -19.38
N GLY A 448 27.67 -6.06 -20.09
CA GLY A 448 29.13 -5.97 -20.08
C GLY A 448 29.72 -5.10 -18.96
N THR A 449 28.97 -4.12 -18.45
CA THR A 449 29.50 -3.11 -17.50
C THR A 449 28.78 -3.12 -16.15
N GLY A 450 27.59 -3.71 -16.06
CA GLY A 450 26.73 -3.61 -14.88
C GLY A 450 26.10 -2.23 -14.69
N VAL A 451 26.24 -1.32 -15.66
CA VAL A 451 25.67 0.04 -15.60
C VAL A 451 24.16 -0.02 -15.74
N VAL A 452 23.46 0.70 -14.88
CA VAL A 452 22.00 0.82 -14.90
C VAL A 452 21.60 1.78 -16.00
N LEU A 453 20.76 1.30 -16.92
CA LEU A 453 20.30 2.03 -18.11
C LEU A 453 18.91 2.66 -17.92
N GLY A 454 18.19 2.28 -16.87
CA GLY A 454 16.83 2.75 -16.59
C GLY A 454 15.88 1.65 -16.14
N THR A 455 14.60 1.98 -15.96
CA THR A 455 13.55 0.97 -15.78
C THR A 455 13.13 0.40 -17.13
N ARG A 456 12.73 -0.88 -17.14
CA ARG A 456 12.08 -1.46 -18.30
C ARG A 456 10.59 -1.14 -18.28
N TYR A 457 10.24 0.04 -18.77
CA TYR A 457 8.92 0.24 -19.34
C TYR A 457 8.93 -0.44 -20.70
N GLY A 458 8.07 -1.43 -20.93
CA GLY A 458 8.04 -2.18 -22.18
C GLY A 458 7.92 -1.26 -23.40
N THR A 459 9.06 -0.86 -23.96
CA THR A 459 9.15 -0.30 -25.28
C THR A 459 9.04 -1.48 -26.23
N GLY A 460 7.96 -1.50 -27.01
CA GLY A 460 7.75 -2.50 -28.03
C GLY A 460 8.96 -2.58 -28.95
N ARG A 461 9.73 -3.66 -28.83
CA ARG A 461 10.58 -4.13 -29.91
C ARG A 461 9.83 -5.27 -30.57
N SER A 462 9.26 -4.96 -31.72
CA SER A 462 8.74 -5.94 -32.67
C SER A 462 9.80 -7.02 -32.91
N THR A 463 9.49 -8.26 -32.57
CA THR A 463 10.09 -9.40 -33.23
C THR A 463 9.48 -9.47 -34.64
N GLY A 464 10.12 -8.81 -35.61
CA GLY A 464 9.82 -9.09 -37.03
C GLY A 464 10.45 -10.43 -37.45
N PRO A 465 10.18 -10.94 -38.67
CA PRO A 465 8.94 -10.96 -39.44
C PRO A 465 8.34 -12.39 -39.44
N ARG A 466 7.01 -12.51 -39.31
CA ARG A 466 6.33 -13.75 -39.72
C ARG A 466 6.38 -13.84 -41.24
N THR A 467 7.37 -14.55 -41.76
CA THR A 467 7.30 -15.20 -43.08
C THR A 467 6.17 -16.22 -43.05
N GLY A 468 4.96 -15.75 -43.34
CA GLY A 468 3.81 -16.58 -43.68
C GLY A 468 3.98 -17.14 -45.10
N GLY A 469 4.92 -18.05 -45.27
CA GLY A 469 4.95 -18.94 -46.43
C GLY A 469 3.83 -19.96 -46.29
N ARG A 470 2.66 -19.68 -46.89
CA ARG A 470 1.74 -20.75 -47.29
C ARG A 470 1.21 -20.46 -48.69
N SER A 471 1.80 -21.21 -49.61
CA SER A 471 1.41 -21.38 -51.00
C SER A 471 -0.05 -21.79 -51.14
N GLY A 472 -0.73 -21.17 -52.10
CA GLY A 472 -1.63 -21.82 -53.05
C GLY A 472 -3.00 -22.29 -52.57
N SER A 473 -4.04 -21.54 -52.91
CA SER A 473 -5.23 -22.12 -53.56
C SER A 473 -5.97 -21.06 -54.37
N PHE A 474 -6.35 -21.47 -55.58
CA PHE A 474 -6.87 -20.67 -56.68
C PHE A 474 -8.27 -20.11 -56.41
N GLY A 475 -8.46 -18.82 -56.69
CA GLY A 475 -9.76 -18.17 -56.80
C GLY A 475 -9.79 -17.31 -58.06
N ARG A 476 -10.41 -17.84 -59.12
CA ARG A 476 -10.55 -17.21 -60.44
C ARG A 476 -11.31 -15.88 -60.37
N SER A 477 -10.81 -14.96 -61.19
CA SER A 477 -11.42 -13.73 -61.66
C SER A 477 -12.80 -13.94 -62.31
N THR A 478 -13.73 -13.03 -62.04
CA THR A 478 -14.76 -12.62 -63.01
C THR A 478 -14.86 -11.10 -62.99
N GLY A 479 -14.20 -10.47 -63.96
CA GLY A 479 -14.49 -9.10 -64.38
C GLY A 479 -15.56 -9.13 -65.47
N SER A 480 -16.56 -8.28 -65.31
CA SER A 480 -17.56 -7.96 -66.31
C SER A 480 -16.92 -7.13 -67.43
N GLY A 481 -17.15 -7.50 -68.68
CA GLY A 481 -16.82 -6.73 -69.86
C GLY A 481 -17.81 -7.05 -70.98
N SER A 482 -18.66 -6.06 -71.25
CA SER A 482 -19.59 -5.92 -72.36
C SER A 482 -18.92 -6.04 -73.74
N GLY A 483 -19.64 -6.66 -74.69
CA GLY A 483 -19.28 -6.80 -76.10
C GLY A 483 -19.86 -8.07 -76.69
#